data_AF-A0A7C2J0N7-F1
#
_entry.id   AF-A0A7C2J0N7-F1
#
_cell.length_a   1.000
_cell.length_b   1.000
_cell.length_c   1.000
_cell.angle_alpha   90.00
_cell.angle_beta   90.00
_cell.angle_gamma   90.00
#
_symmetry.space_group_name_H-M   'P 1'
#
loop_
_entity.id
_entity.type
_entity.pdbx_description
1 polymer ?
#
loop_
_entity_poly.entity_id
_entity_poly.type
_entity_poly.pdbx_seq_one_letter_code
_entity_poly.pdbx_strand_id
1 'polypeptide(L)'
;PLDTALLLKFARQTRRVVTVEEGVLAGGFGSAVAELFSDHGLTNVDLVRVGINDTFVEHGAPALLREKYGLTAAGIVEAVTRVKRRLRVAAKSTP
;
A
#
# COMPACT_ATOMS: atom_id res chain seq x y z
N PRO A 1 6.48 16.61 -4.91
CA PRO A 1 6.46 16.37 -3.44
C PRO A 1 5.13 15.71 -3.06
N LEU A 2 5.08 14.87 -2.02
CA LEU A 2 3.83 14.25 -1.53
C LEU A 2 2.92 15.30 -0.86
N ASP A 3 1.60 15.17 -1.06
CA ASP A 3 0.61 15.88 -0.24
C ASP A 3 0.46 15.18 1.12
N THR A 4 1.34 15.54 2.05
CA THR A 4 1.43 14.90 3.36
C THR A 4 0.17 15.11 4.20
N ALA A 5 -0.41 16.31 4.15
CA ALA A 5 -1.62 16.64 4.92
C ALA A 5 -2.81 15.77 4.49
N LEU A 6 -3.02 15.62 3.18
CA LEU A 6 -4.09 14.81 2.63
C LEU A 6 -3.93 13.32 2.98
N LEU A 7 -2.72 12.78 2.76
CA LEU A 7 -2.41 11.37 3.03
C LEU A 7 -2.60 11.03 4.51
N LEU A 8 -2.05 11.87 5.40
CA LEU A 8 -2.15 11.66 6.85
C LEU A 8 -3.59 11.82 7.36
N LYS A 9 -4.40 12.70 6.75
CA LYS A 9 -5.83 12.83 7.08
C LYS A 9 -6.57 11.53 6.77
N PHE A 10 -6.49 11.05 5.53
CA PHE A 10 -7.25 9.87 5.12
C PHE A 10 -6.72 8.59 5.77
N ALA A 11 -5.41 8.44 5.92
CA ALA A 11 -4.81 7.27 6.59
C ALA A 11 -5.33 7.10 8.02
N ARG A 12 -5.50 8.20 8.77
CA ARG A 12 -6.08 8.17 10.12
C ARG A 12 -7.57 7.82 10.12
N GLN A 13 -8.31 8.27 9.11
CA GLN A 13 -9.75 8.02 8.98
C GLN A 13 -10.04 6.57 8.57
N THR A 14 -9.34 6.05 7.56
CA THR A 14 -9.64 4.74 6.97
C THR A 14 -8.91 3.59 7.65
N ARG A 15 -7.75 3.86 8.29
CA ARG A 15 -6.82 2.87 8.85
C ARG A 15 -6.31 1.83 7.85
N ARG A 16 -6.60 2.01 6.56
CA ARG A 16 -6.13 1.19 5.46
C ARG A 16 -5.87 2.09 4.26
N VAL A 17 -4.71 1.91 3.66
CA VAL A 17 -4.26 2.66 2.50
C VAL A 17 -3.73 1.66 1.48
N VAL A 18 -4.18 1.78 0.24
CA VAL A 18 -3.66 1.03 -0.89
C VAL A 18 -3.00 2.03 -1.83
N THR A 19 -1.71 1.83 -2.09
CA THR A 19 -0.96 2.59 -3.10
C THR A 19 -0.90 1.77 -4.37
N VAL A 20 -0.98 2.44 -5.52
CA VAL A 20 -0.93 1.81 -6.84
C VAL A 20 0.06 2.59 -7.68
N GLU A 21 1.04 1.91 -8.27
CA GLU A 21 2.04 2.51 -9.13
C GLU A 21 2.46 1.55 -10.27
N GLU A 22 2.64 2.08 -11.48
CA GLU A 22 3.22 1.34 -12.61
C GLU A 22 4.75 1.48 -12.59
N GLY A 23 5.34 1.15 -11.45
CA GLY A 23 6.76 1.30 -11.16
C GLY A 23 7.24 0.29 -10.12
N VAL A 24 8.56 0.20 -9.94
CA VAL A 24 9.16 -0.71 -8.96
C VAL A 24 8.81 -0.23 -7.54
N LEU A 25 8.36 -1.17 -6.71
CA LEU A 25 7.94 -0.91 -5.34
C LEU A 25 9.08 -0.36 -4.47
N ALA A 26 10.32 -0.83 -4.68
CA ALA A 26 11.49 -0.37 -3.95
C ALA A 26 11.82 1.08 -4.35
N GLY A 27 11.76 2.01 -3.38
CA GLY A 27 11.97 3.43 -3.64
C GLY A 27 10.84 4.14 -4.41
N GLY A 28 9.76 3.44 -4.75
CA GLY A 28 8.60 3.97 -5.43
C GLY A 28 7.66 4.82 -4.55
N PHE A 29 6.51 5.18 -5.10
CA PHE A 29 5.47 5.95 -4.42
C PHE A 29 5.02 5.30 -3.11
N GLY A 30 4.77 3.98 -3.13
CA GLY A 30 4.36 3.26 -1.93
C GLY A 30 5.44 3.25 -0.83
N SER A 31 6.73 3.33 -1.21
CA SER A 31 7.84 3.47 -0.24
C SER A 31 7.85 4.87 0.39
N ALA A 32 7.69 5.92 -0.41
CA ALA A 32 7.60 7.30 0.09
C ALA A 32 6.40 7.50 1.04
N VAL A 33 5.26 6.85 0.77
CA VAL A 33 4.10 6.85 1.69
C VAL A 33 4.39 6.07 2.97
N ALA A 34 5.12 4.96 2.90
CA ALA A 34 5.53 4.18 4.07
C ALA A 34 6.47 4.98 4.97
N GLU A 35 7.45 5.68 4.39
CA GLU A 35 8.34 6.61 5.09
C GLU A 35 7.55 7.71 5.79
N LEU A 36 6.63 8.38 5.07
CA LEU A 36 5.75 9.40 5.65
C LEU A 36 4.97 8.89 6.86
N PHE A 37 4.42 7.68 6.79
CA PHE A 37 3.67 7.10 7.91
C PHE A 37 4.58 6.77 9.09
N SER A 38 5.78 6.26 8.82
CA SER A 38 6.80 5.99 9.85
C SER A 38 7.22 7.26 10.57
N ASP A 39 7.57 8.32 9.83
CA ASP A 39 8.03 9.60 10.37
C ASP A 39 6.97 10.30 11.24
N HIS A 40 5.69 10.00 11.02
CA HIS A 40 4.57 10.56 11.78
C HIS A 40 3.99 9.59 12.83
N GLY A 41 4.62 8.42 13.04
CA GLY A 41 4.19 7.44 14.04
C GLY A 41 2.84 6.77 13.76
N LEU A 42 2.40 6.69 12.49
CA LEU A 42 1.15 6.04 12.07
C LEU A 42 1.31 4.50 12.02
N THR A 43 1.38 3.85 13.18
CA THR A 43 1.60 2.40 13.29
C THR A 43 0.35 1.54 13.10
N ASN A 44 -0.84 2.15 13.21
CA ASN A 44 -2.13 1.46 13.13
C ASN A 44 -2.84 1.63 11.78
N VAL A 45 -2.06 1.86 10.71
CA VAL A 45 -2.53 1.87 9.32
C VAL A 45 -2.03 0.62 8.61
N ASP A 46 -2.92 -0.07 7.91
CA ASP A 46 -2.61 -1.18 7.02
C ASP A 46 -2.26 -0.63 5.63
N LEU A 47 -0.97 -0.56 5.30
CA LEU A 47 -0.49 -0.10 4.01
C LEU A 47 -0.25 -1.30 3.08
N VAL A 48 -1.02 -1.37 2.00
CA VAL A 48 -0.82 -2.30 0.88
C VAL A 48 -0.22 -1.52 -0.28
N ARG A 49 0.78 -2.11 -0.94
CA ARG A 49 1.45 -1.51 -2.09
C ARG A 49 1.28 -2.41 -3.30
N VAL A 50 0.66 -1.88 -4.34
CA VAL A 50 0.45 -2.55 -5.63
C VAL A 50 1.38 -1.89 -6.64
N GLY A 51 2.26 -2.68 -7.21
CA GLY A 51 3.28 -2.22 -8.14
C GLY A 51 4.16 -3.36 -8.58
N ILE A 52 5.25 -3.04 -9.25
CA ILE A 52 6.16 -4.01 -9.84
C ILE A 52 7.19 -4.41 -8.79
N ASN A 53 7.42 -5.71 -8.63
CA ASN A 53 8.51 -6.20 -7.76
C ASN A 53 9.87 -5.83 -8.34
N ASP A 54 10.91 -5.86 -7.52
CA ASP A 54 12.29 -5.64 -7.97
C ASP A 54 12.79 -6.84 -8.81
N THR A 55 12.31 -6.89 -10.05
CA THR A 55 12.48 -7.97 -11.02
C THR A 55 12.50 -7.37 -12.42
N PHE A 56 13.17 -8.04 -13.35
CA PHE A 56 13.14 -7.62 -14.76
C PHE A 56 11.70 -7.64 -15.30
N VAL A 57 11.32 -6.53 -15.94
CA VAL A 57 10.05 -6.40 -16.64
C VAL A 57 10.26 -6.87 -18.07
N GLU A 58 9.49 -7.88 -18.47
CA GLU A 58 9.52 -8.40 -19.83
C GLU A 58 8.91 -7.40 -20.83
N HIS A 59 9.32 -7.49 -22.09
CA HIS A 59 8.65 -6.79 -23.17
C HIS A 59 7.32 -7.46 -23.50
N GLY A 60 6.26 -6.67 -23.61
CA GLY A 60 4.92 -7.17 -23.93
C GLY A 60 3.91 -6.05 -24.08
N ALA A 61 2.69 -6.40 -24.46
CA ALA A 61 1.61 -5.44 -24.54
C ALA A 61 1.30 -4.86 -23.14
N PRO A 62 1.13 -3.54 -22.99
CA PRO A 62 0.89 -2.92 -21.67
C PRO A 62 -0.29 -3.53 -20.91
N ALA A 63 -1.35 -3.96 -21.60
CA ALA A 63 -2.50 -4.61 -20.97
C ALA A 63 -2.11 -5.94 -20.29
N LEU A 64 -1.30 -6.78 -20.96
CA LEU A 64 -0.82 -8.05 -20.43
C LEU A 64 0.13 -7.84 -19.26
N LEU A 65 0.99 -6.82 -19.33
CA LEU A 65 1.87 -6.47 -18.22
C LEU A 65 1.07 -5.99 -17.01
N ARG A 66 0.05 -5.14 -17.21
CA ARG A 66 -0.82 -4.70 -16.10
C ARG A 66 -1.58 -5.85 -15.47
N GLU A 67 -2.07 -6.80 -16.27
CA GLU A 67 -2.68 -8.03 -15.76
C GLU A 67 -1.70 -8.85 -14.93
N LYS A 68 -0.51 -9.12 -15.47
CA LYS A 68 0.58 -9.87 -14.80
C LYS A 68 0.97 -9.26 -13.46
N TYR A 69 1.00 -7.94 -13.35
CA TYR A 69 1.40 -7.23 -12.12
C TYR A 69 0.21 -6.80 -11.24
N GLY A 70 -1.02 -7.21 -11.55
CA GLY A 70 -2.20 -6.87 -10.75
C GLY A 70 -2.60 -5.38 -10.80
N LEU A 71 -2.13 -4.64 -11.81
CA LEU A 71 -2.43 -3.22 -12.07
C LEU A 71 -3.72 -3.04 -12.89
N THR A 72 -4.65 -3.98 -12.74
CA THR A 72 -5.99 -3.92 -13.34
C THR A 72 -7.00 -3.47 -12.29
N ALA A 73 -8.18 -3.02 -12.72
CA ALA A 73 -9.26 -2.70 -11.79
C ALA A 73 -9.59 -3.89 -10.87
N ALA A 74 -9.62 -5.11 -11.40
CA ALA A 74 -9.85 -6.32 -10.63
C ALA A 74 -8.72 -6.57 -9.60
N GLY A 75 -7.45 -6.42 -9.99
CA GLY A 75 -6.31 -6.57 -9.09
C GLY A 75 -6.30 -5.53 -7.97
N ILE A 76 -6.69 -4.28 -8.26
CA ILE A 76 -6.83 -3.22 -7.25
C ILE A 76 -7.96 -3.56 -6.27
N VAL A 77 -9.12 -4.02 -6.76
CA VAL A 77 -10.24 -4.45 -5.90
C VAL A 77 -9.81 -5.61 -5.00
N GLU A 78 -9.08 -6.59 -5.52
CA GLU A 78 -8.52 -7.68 -4.73
C GLU A 78 -7.59 -7.15 -3.63
N ALA A 79 -6.66 -6.25 -3.97
CA ALA A 79 -5.74 -5.65 -3.00
C ALA A 79 -6.46 -4.90 -1.87
N VAL A 80 -7.55 -4.19 -2.18
CA VAL A 80 -8.38 -3.46 -1.21
C VAL A 80 -9.17 -4.41 -0.30
N THR A 81 -9.72 -5.48 -0.88
CA THR A 81 -10.64 -6.39 -0.20
C THR A 81 -9.93 -7.52 0.55
N ARG A 82 -8.66 -7.81 0.26
CA ARG A 82 -7.89 -8.89 0.90
C ARG A 82 -7.87 -8.70 2.43
N VAL A 83 -8.66 -9.53 3.12
CA VAL A 83 -8.88 -9.43 4.57
C VAL A 83 -7.64 -9.86 5.34
N LYS A 84 -6.82 -8.90 5.78
CA LYS A 84 -5.88 -9.12 6.88
C LYS A 84 -6.55 -8.73 8.19
N ARG A 85 -7.25 -9.68 8.84
CA ARG A 85 -7.75 -9.47 10.21
C ARG A 85 -6.54 -9.44 11.15
N ARG A 86 -6.08 -8.25 11.56
CA ARG A 86 -5.11 -8.15 12.67
C ARG A 86 -5.79 -8.68 13.93
N LEU A 87 -5.24 -9.73 14.52
CA LEU A 87 -5.66 -10.19 15.85
C LEU A 87 -5.34 -9.05 16.83
N ARG A 88 -6.36 -8.45 17.43
CA ARG A 88 -6.17 -7.53 18.55
C ARG A 88 -5.73 -8.37 19.75
N VAL A 89 -4.43 -8.45 20.01
CA VAL A 89 -3.97 -8.85 21.35
C VAL A 89 -4.24 -7.65 22.24
N ALA A 90 -5.29 -7.72 23.06
CA ALA A 90 -5.53 -6.72 24.09
C ALA A 90 -4.34 -6.74 25.05
N ALA A 91 -3.59 -5.64 25.11
CA ALA A 91 -2.64 -5.43 26.20
C ALA A 91 -3.45 -5.43 27.50
N LYS A 92 -3.29 -6.46 28.33
CA LYS A 92 -3.83 -6.47 29.68
C LYS A 92 -3.16 -5.32 30.43
N SER A 93 -3.92 -4.28 30.73
CA SER A 93 -3.56 -3.30 31.77
C SER A 93 -3.30 -4.09 33.06
N THR A 94 -2.04 -4.09 33.49
CA THR A 94 -1.63 -4.63 34.80
C THR A 94 -1.98 -3.54 35.84
N PRO A 95 -2.50 -3.91 37.03
CA PRO A 95 -3.10 -2.97 37.98
C PRO A 95 -2.16 -1.87 38.49
#